data_AF-A0A8D9HH81-F1
#
_entry.id   AF-A0A8D9HH81-F1
#
_cell.length_a   1.000
_cell.length_b   1.000
_cell.length_c   1.000
_cell.angle_alpha   90.00
_cell.angle_beta   90.00
_cell.angle_gamma   90.00
#
_symmetry.space_group_name_H-M   'P 1'
#
loop_
_entity.id
_entity.type
_entity.pdbx_description
1 polymer ?
#
loop_
_entity_poly.entity_id
_entity_poly.type
_entity_poly.pdbx_seq_one_letter_code
_entity_poly.pdbx_strand_id
1 'polypeptide(L)'
;MQTVEEIYKVASIAFSPNVSAKIFMGLMVSPPKPGDISYDQFVRESKGILESLRRRARIMTDGFNSCKNVVCNFTEGAMYSFPQIKLPPKAIQAAKQAGKSHRNLHCSWLWIWTERRGVSSEDNDSACRRRDA
;
A
#
# COMPACT_ATOMS: atom_id res chain seq x y z
N MET A 1 33.47 13.65 -8.18
CA MET A 1 32.01 13.86 -8.05
C MET A 1 31.36 14.07 -9.43
N GLN A 2 31.64 13.20 -10.41
CA GLN A 2 30.98 13.28 -11.72
C GLN A 2 29.47 13.01 -11.61
N THR A 3 29.08 12.01 -10.81
CA THR A 3 27.69 11.58 -10.60
C THR A 3 26.72 12.67 -10.15
N VAL A 4 27.16 13.63 -9.35
CA VAL A 4 26.31 14.75 -8.88
C VAL A 4 26.05 15.73 -10.02
N GLU A 5 27.02 15.98 -10.89
CA GLU A 5 26.89 16.85 -12.05
C GLU A 5 25.97 16.22 -13.10
N GLU A 6 26.06 14.91 -13.33
CA GLU A 6 25.14 14.20 -14.22
C GLU A 6 23.69 14.24 -13.70
N ILE A 7 23.48 14.09 -12.38
CA ILE A 7 22.15 14.25 -11.76
C ILE A 7 21.65 15.69 -11.91
N TYR A 8 22.51 16.69 -11.70
CA TYR A 8 22.14 18.10 -11.85
C TYR A 8 21.75 18.44 -13.30
N LYS A 9 22.47 17.87 -14.28
CA LYS A 9 22.11 17.98 -15.70
C LYS A 9 20.70 17.45 -15.96
N VAL A 10 20.35 16.27 -15.45
CA VAL A 10 18.98 15.73 -15.60
C VAL A 10 17.95 16.61 -14.87
N ALA A 11 18.26 17.06 -13.66
CA ALA A 11 17.37 17.91 -12.86
C ALA A 11 17.10 19.29 -13.52
N SER A 12 18.09 19.85 -14.20
CA SER A 12 17.94 21.13 -14.92
C SER A 12 16.95 21.07 -16.09
N ILE A 13 16.80 19.90 -16.72
CA ILE A 13 15.82 19.66 -17.80
C ILE A 13 14.40 19.54 -17.23
N ALA A 14 14.26 18.95 -16.03
CA ALA A 14 12.97 18.70 -15.39
C ALA A 14 12.31 19.94 -14.74
N PHE A 15 12.97 21.11 -14.80
CA PHE A 15 12.60 22.34 -14.08
C PHE A 15 12.47 22.13 -12.55
N SER A 16 12.46 23.23 -11.80
CA SER A 16 12.35 23.13 -10.33
C SER A 16 10.95 22.69 -9.91
N PRO A 17 10.79 21.84 -8.88
CA PRO A 17 9.47 21.42 -8.43
C PRO A 17 8.66 22.62 -7.93
N ASN A 18 7.33 22.46 -7.94
CA ASN A 18 6.42 23.53 -7.55
C ASN A 18 6.76 24.08 -6.14
N VAL A 19 6.63 25.39 -5.97
CA VAL A 19 7.05 26.08 -4.74
C VAL A 19 6.27 25.56 -3.53
N SER A 20 4.98 25.27 -3.70
CA SER A 20 4.14 24.71 -2.64
C SER A 20 4.65 23.36 -2.13
N ALA A 21 5.11 22.46 -3.00
CA ALA A 21 5.68 21.17 -2.60
C ALA A 21 7.02 21.36 -1.87
N LYS A 22 7.84 22.35 -2.28
CA LYS A 22 9.07 22.69 -1.55
C LYS A 22 8.76 23.17 -0.13
N ILE A 23 7.77 24.04 0.03
CA ILE A 23 7.31 24.52 1.35
C ILE A 23 6.80 23.34 2.18
N PHE A 24 5.95 22.49 1.60
CA PHE A 24 5.38 21.33 2.29
C PHE A 24 6.43 20.33 2.74
N MET A 25 7.43 20.03 1.90
CA MET A 25 8.57 19.19 2.27
C MET A 25 9.36 19.81 3.43
N GLY A 26 9.55 21.13 3.43
CA GLY A 26 10.19 21.84 4.53
C GLY A 26 9.46 21.61 5.86
N LEU A 27 8.13 21.75 5.86
CA LEU A 27 7.29 21.51 7.04
C LEU A 27 7.31 20.04 7.51
N MET A 28 7.41 19.09 6.58
CA MET A 28 7.51 17.66 6.92
C MET A 28 8.85 17.29 7.55
N VAL A 29 9.94 17.89 7.08
CA VAL A 29 11.30 17.58 7.55
C VAL A 29 11.61 18.32 8.86
N SER A 30 11.06 19.52 9.08
CA SER A 30 11.22 20.27 10.32
C SER A 30 9.89 20.45 11.08
N PRO A 31 9.44 19.46 11.85
CA PRO A 31 8.25 19.61 12.68
C PRO A 31 8.48 20.60 13.84
N PRO A 32 7.40 21.11 14.47
CA PRO A 32 7.50 21.95 15.67
C PRO A 32 8.31 21.27 16.76
N LYS A 33 9.09 22.06 17.51
CA LYS A 33 9.95 21.57 18.60
C LYS A 33 9.25 21.74 19.96
N PRO A 34 9.65 20.96 20.98
CA PRO A 34 9.17 21.19 22.34
C PRO A 34 9.44 22.64 22.77
N GLY A 35 8.37 23.36 23.13
CA GLY A 35 8.42 24.79 23.46
C GLY A 35 7.76 25.72 22.43
N ASP A 36 7.48 25.23 21.23
CA ASP A 36 6.70 25.99 20.24
C ASP A 36 5.21 25.97 20.59
N ILE A 37 4.51 27.07 20.28
CA ILE A 37 3.08 27.25 20.58
C ILE A 37 2.17 26.15 20.01
N SER A 38 2.58 25.52 18.90
CA SER A 38 1.80 24.50 18.19
C SER A 38 2.28 23.07 18.45
N TYR A 39 3.32 22.88 19.28
CA TYR A 39 3.93 21.57 19.52
C TYR A 39 2.93 20.57 20.10
N ASP A 40 2.24 20.95 21.17
CA ASP A 40 1.31 20.05 21.87
C ASP A 40 0.14 19.64 20.97
N GLN A 41 -0.37 20.58 20.16
CA GLN A 41 -1.41 20.30 19.18
C GLN A 41 -0.91 19.32 18.11
N PHE A 42 0.26 19.58 17.53
CA PHE A 42 0.86 18.72 16.51
C PHE A 42 1.06 17.28 17.01
N VAL A 43 1.62 17.12 18.21
CA VAL A 43 1.86 15.80 18.81
C VAL A 43 0.55 15.06 19.07
N ARG A 44 -0.47 15.76 19.58
CA ARG A 44 -1.79 15.16 19.82
C ARG A 44 -2.45 14.68 18.54
N GLU A 45 -2.47 15.51 17.51
CA GLU A 45 -3.08 15.19 16.21
C GLU A 45 -2.33 14.04 15.52
N SER A 46 -1.00 14.12 15.48
CA SER A 46 -0.15 13.09 14.87
C SER A 46 -0.34 11.72 15.54
N LYS A 47 -0.32 11.67 16.88
CA LYS A 47 -0.59 10.43 17.63
C LYS A 47 -2.00 9.90 17.38
N GLY A 48 -3.02 10.76 17.39
CA GLY A 48 -4.40 10.36 17.14
C GLY A 48 -4.59 9.75 15.74
N ILE A 49 -3.94 10.30 14.72
CA ILE A 49 -3.96 9.76 13.36
C ILE A 49 -3.30 8.38 13.31
N LEU A 50 -2.13 8.22 13.93
CA LEU A 50 -1.40 6.95 13.96
C LEU A 50 -2.17 5.86 14.71
N GLU A 51 -2.81 6.19 15.83
CA GLU A 51 -3.66 5.25 16.57
C GLU A 51 -4.89 4.84 15.75
N SER A 52 -5.53 5.79 15.07
CA SER A 52 -6.65 5.50 14.18
C SER A 52 -6.25 4.60 13.01
N LEU A 53 -5.07 4.82 12.41
CA LEU A 53 -4.51 3.95 11.38
C LEU A 53 -4.23 2.55 11.92
N ARG A 54 -3.61 2.43 13.10
CA ARG A 54 -3.34 1.13 13.75
C ARG A 54 -4.64 0.36 14.04
N ARG A 55 -5.68 1.05 14.51
CA ARG A 55 -7.01 0.45 14.74
C ARG A 55 -7.61 -0.10 13.43
N ARG A 56 -7.58 0.70 12.35
CA ARG A 56 -8.09 0.28 11.04
C ARG A 56 -7.29 -0.89 10.47
N ALA A 57 -5.96 -0.89 10.62
CA ALA A 57 -5.11 -1.99 10.20
C ALA A 57 -5.49 -3.31 10.90
N ARG A 58 -5.73 -3.28 12.22
CA ARG A 58 -6.20 -4.45 12.97
C ARG A 58 -7.55 -4.96 12.46
N ILE A 59 -8.55 -4.07 12.33
CA ILE A 59 -9.88 -4.42 11.83
C ILE A 59 -9.77 -5.08 10.45
N MET A 60 -8.92 -4.54 9.56
CA MET A 60 -8.72 -5.07 8.23
C MET A 60 -8.05 -6.46 8.25
N THR A 61 -6.96 -6.62 9.02
CA THR A 61 -6.27 -7.91 9.16
C THR A 61 -7.18 -8.97 9.77
N ASP A 62 -7.92 -8.64 10.83
CA ASP A 62 -8.85 -9.55 11.49
C ASP A 62 -10.03 -9.92 10.56
N GLY A 63 -10.55 -8.92 9.82
CA GLY A 63 -11.57 -9.12 8.80
C GLY A 63 -11.12 -10.09 7.71
N PHE A 64 -9.91 -9.93 7.18
CA PHE A 64 -9.38 -10.87 6.19
C PHE A 64 -9.13 -12.26 6.76
N ASN A 65 -8.59 -12.37 7.97
CA ASN A 65 -8.36 -13.67 8.61
C ASN A 65 -9.65 -14.39 9.01
N SER A 66 -10.77 -13.68 9.16
CA SER A 66 -12.09 -14.29 9.36
C SER A 66 -12.67 -14.93 8.08
N CYS A 67 -12.17 -14.53 6.91
CA CYS A 67 -12.65 -15.04 5.62
C CYS A 67 -12.09 -16.44 5.32
N LYS A 68 -12.94 -17.33 4.83
CA LYS A 68 -12.54 -18.70 4.46
C LYS A 68 -11.49 -18.67 3.35
N ASN A 69 -10.40 -19.42 3.55
CA ASN A 69 -9.26 -19.54 2.63
C ASN A 69 -8.47 -18.23 2.39
N VAL A 70 -8.57 -17.26 3.30
CA VAL A 70 -7.78 -16.02 3.24
C VAL A 70 -6.86 -15.96 4.46
N VAL A 71 -5.59 -15.63 4.24
CA VAL A 71 -4.59 -15.42 5.30
C VAL A 71 -3.95 -14.06 5.07
N CYS A 72 -4.02 -13.18 6.05
CA CYS A 72 -3.46 -11.85 5.98
C CYS A 72 -2.52 -11.62 7.17
N ASN A 73 -1.29 -11.21 6.86
CA ASN A 73 -0.35 -10.81 7.89
C ASN A 73 -0.71 -9.43 8.45
N PHE A 74 -0.37 -9.21 9.72
CA PHE A 74 -0.55 -7.90 10.31
C PHE A 74 0.29 -6.86 9.58
N THR A 75 -0.34 -5.73 9.26
CA THR A 75 0.31 -4.64 8.54
C THR A 75 1.01 -3.74 9.57
N GLU A 76 2.32 -3.94 9.75
CA GLU A 76 3.13 -3.21 10.73
C GLU A 76 3.34 -1.73 10.35
N GLY A 77 3.23 -1.40 9.06
CA GLY A 77 3.39 -0.05 8.54
C GLY A 77 2.74 0.12 7.16
N ALA A 78 2.72 1.37 6.67
CA ALA A 78 1.98 1.79 5.48
C ALA A 78 0.45 1.61 5.60
N MET A 79 -0.26 1.74 4.47
CA MET A 79 -1.72 1.76 4.39
C MET A 79 -2.34 0.54 3.69
N TYR A 80 -1.51 -0.41 3.23
CA TYR A 80 -1.94 -1.52 2.40
C TYR A 80 -1.72 -2.87 3.10
N SER A 81 -2.78 -3.67 3.15
CA SER A 81 -2.74 -5.06 3.59
C SER A 81 -2.70 -5.99 2.38
N PHE A 82 -1.85 -7.01 2.42
CA PHE A 82 -1.71 -7.98 1.34
C PHE A 82 -2.24 -9.36 1.77
N PRO A 83 -3.54 -9.64 1.61
CA PRO A 83 -4.10 -10.96 1.89
C PRO A 83 -3.63 -11.99 0.86
N GLN A 84 -3.23 -13.17 1.34
CA GLN A 84 -2.98 -14.35 0.54
C GLN A 84 -4.25 -15.20 0.49
N ILE A 85 -4.73 -15.47 -0.72
CA ILE A 85 -5.92 -16.29 -0.94
C ILE A 85 -5.47 -17.68 -1.38
N LYS A 86 -5.88 -18.70 -0.62
CA LYS A 86 -5.61 -20.11 -0.93
C LYS A 86 -6.69 -20.62 -1.88
N LEU A 87 -6.30 -20.84 -3.13
CA LEU A 87 -7.23 -21.28 -4.16
C LEU A 87 -7.43 -22.80 -4.11
N PRO A 88 -8.67 -23.30 -4.29
CA PRO A 88 -8.92 -24.72 -4.32
C PRO A 88 -8.34 -25.37 -5.60
N PRO A 89 -7.97 -26.66 -5.56
CA PRO A 89 -7.34 -27.36 -6.67
C PRO A 89 -8.17 -27.38 -7.96
N LYS A 90 -9.51 -27.35 -7.85
CA LYS A 90 -10.41 -27.23 -9.01
C LYS A 90 -10.23 -25.91 -9.76
N ALA A 91 -9.99 -24.82 -9.04
CA ALA A 91 -9.74 -23.51 -9.65
C ALA A 91 -8.34 -23.44 -10.30
N ILE A 92 -7.35 -24.15 -9.75
CA ILE A 92 -6.03 -24.32 -10.37
C ILE A 92 -6.14 -25.05 -11.70
N GLN A 93 -6.89 -26.15 -11.75
CA GLN A 93 -7.07 -26.96 -12.95
C GLN A 93 -7.85 -26.22 -14.04
N ALA A 94 -8.95 -25.55 -13.67
CA ALA A 94 -9.71 -24.70 -14.60
C ALA A 94 -8.84 -23.59 -15.20
N ALA A 95 -7.89 -23.05 -14.40
CA ALA A 95 -6.97 -22.06 -14.90
C ALA A 95 -5.93 -22.58 -15.87
N LYS A 96 -5.36 -23.75 -15.59
CA LYS A 96 -4.46 -24.45 -16.52
C LYS A 96 -5.15 -24.77 -17.84
N GLN A 97 -6.42 -25.21 -17.80
CA GLN A 97 -7.21 -25.51 -19.00
C GLN A 97 -7.52 -24.27 -19.85
N ALA A 98 -7.73 -23.11 -19.21
CA ALA A 98 -7.98 -21.86 -19.90
C ALA A 98 -6.72 -21.19 -20.48
N GLY A 99 -5.53 -21.80 -20.34
CA GLY A 99 -4.26 -21.23 -20.80
C GLY A 99 -3.88 -19.91 -20.10
N LYS A 100 -4.59 -19.55 -19.02
CA LYS A 100 -4.34 -18.35 -18.23
C LYS A 100 -3.50 -18.73 -17.02
N SER A 101 -2.63 -17.83 -16.57
CA SER A 101 -1.94 -18.01 -15.29
C SER A 101 -3.02 -18.24 -14.20
N HIS A 102 -2.73 -19.11 -13.24
CA HIS A 102 -3.64 -19.42 -12.13
C HIS A 102 -4.15 -18.14 -11.42
N ARG A 103 -3.32 -17.09 -11.42
CA ARG A 103 -3.60 -15.76 -10.85
C ARG A 103 -4.58 -14.92 -11.65
N ASN A 104 -4.51 -14.90 -12.98
CA ASN A 104 -5.36 -14.00 -13.78
C ASN A 104 -6.85 -14.39 -13.70
N LEU A 105 -7.16 -15.67 -13.52
CA LEU A 105 -8.52 -16.13 -13.30
C LEU A 105 -9.01 -15.86 -11.89
N HIS A 106 -8.12 -15.89 -10.90
CA HIS A 106 -8.45 -15.42 -9.57
C HIS A 106 -8.77 -13.93 -9.59
N CYS A 107 -7.92 -13.09 -10.18
CA CYS A 107 -8.13 -11.65 -10.29
C CYS A 107 -9.47 -11.34 -10.94
N SER A 108 -9.81 -11.99 -12.05
CA SER A 108 -11.10 -11.79 -12.71
C SER A 108 -12.31 -12.22 -11.86
N TRP A 109 -12.21 -13.33 -11.12
CA TRP A 109 -13.27 -13.77 -10.21
C TRP A 109 -13.39 -12.88 -8.97
N LEU A 110 -12.25 -12.46 -8.39
CA LEU A 110 -12.20 -11.53 -7.27
C LEU A 110 -12.76 -10.18 -7.68
N TRP A 111 -12.44 -9.71 -8.88
CA TRP A 111 -12.97 -8.47 -9.45
C TRP A 111 -14.50 -8.54 -9.54
N ILE A 112 -15.06 -9.61 -10.12
CA ILE A 112 -16.52 -9.80 -10.14
C ILE A 112 -17.12 -9.85 -8.73
N TRP A 113 -16.44 -10.50 -7.78
CA TRP A 113 -16.90 -10.62 -6.39
C TRP A 113 -16.85 -9.29 -5.62
N THR A 114 -15.84 -8.45 -5.91
CA THR A 114 -15.61 -7.13 -5.30
C THR A 114 -16.51 -6.08 -5.93
N GLU A 115 -16.68 -6.08 -7.26
CA GLU A 115 -17.65 -5.26 -8.02
C GLU A 115 -19.08 -5.46 -7.49
N ARG A 116 -19.48 -6.72 -7.28
CA ARG A 116 -20.79 -7.07 -6.70
C ARG A 116 -21.00 -6.57 -5.28
N ARG A 117 -19.92 -6.27 -4.56
CA ARG A 117 -19.94 -5.70 -3.20
C ARG A 117 -19.64 -4.19 -3.18
N GLY A 118 -19.44 -3.56 -4.34
CA GLY A 118 -19.07 -2.15 -4.44
C GLY A 118 -17.68 -1.84 -3.86
N VAL A 119 -16.79 -2.83 -3.81
CA VAL A 119 -15.41 -2.68 -3.32
C VAL A 119 -14.48 -2.74 -4.53
N SER A 120 -13.47 -1.88 -4.58
CA SER A 120 -12.40 -1.95 -5.56
C SER A 120 -11.13 -2.44 -4.88
N SER A 121 -10.41 -3.35 -5.54
CA SER A 121 -9.12 -3.88 -5.08
C SER A 121 -8.12 -3.87 -6.22
N GLU A 122 -6.86 -3.56 -5.92
CA GLU A 122 -5.77 -3.61 -6.90
C GLU A 122 -5.06 -4.97 -6.86
N ASP A 123 -4.88 -5.55 -8.04
CA ASP A 123 -4.13 -6.79 -8.20
C ASP A 123 -2.64 -6.50 -8.37
N ASN A 124 -1.82 -7.02 -7.46
CA ASN A 124 -0.37 -6.88 -7.52
C ASN A 124 0.31 -8.21 -7.89
N ASP A 125 0.41 -8.47 -9.19
CA ASP A 125 1.07 -9.67 -9.73
C ASP A 125 2.60 -9.66 -9.53
N SER A 126 3.19 -8.48 -9.37
CA SER A 126 4.63 -8.29 -9.16
C SER A 126 5.05 -8.70 -7.75
N ALA A 127 4.25 -8.35 -6.74
CA ALA A 127 4.58 -8.58 -5.33
C ALA A 127 4.41 -10.04 -4.89
N CYS A 128 3.63 -10.86 -5.61
CA CYS A 128 3.47 -12.26 -5.26
C CYS A 128 4.55 -13.17 -5.84
N ARG A 129 5.14 -12.81 -6.99
CA ARG A 129 6.25 -13.57 -7.59
C ARG A 129 7.45 -13.77 -6.66
N ARG A 130 7.63 -12.90 -5.65
CA ARG A 130 8.75 -12.96 -4.69
C ARG A 130 8.49 -13.85 -3.47
N ARG A 131 7.28 -14.37 -3.26
CA ARG A 131 6.94 -15.17 -2.07
C ARG A 131 6.85 -16.68 -2.33
N ASP A 132 6.86 -17.09 -3.60
CA ASP A 132 6.84 -18.49 -4.03
C ASP A 132 8.23 -18.98 -4.50
N ALA A 133 9.31 -18.23 -4.20
CA ALA A 133 10.70 -18.54 -4.54
C ALA A 133 11.53 -18.84 -3.29
#